data_AF-A0A939PA65-F1
#
_entry.id   AF-A0A939PA65-F1
#
_cell.length_a   1.000
_cell.length_b   1.000
_cell.length_c   1.000
_cell.angle_alpha   90.00
_cell.angle_beta   90.00
_cell.angle_gamma   90.00
#
_symmetry.space_group_name_H-M   'P 1'
#
loop_
_entity.id
_entity.type
_entity.pdbx_description
1 polymer ?
#
loop_
_entity_poly.entity_id
_entity_poly.type
_entity_poly.pdbx_seq_one_letter_code
_entity_poly.pdbx_strand_id
1 'polypeptide(L)'
;MLPESFGGIPAAVALLWVATAVGWGVILGGLRRWPESYTRRYALIAHWLTPPGIILTFSILGFGSLYATMALGAEYWAFVLATGVRPERLLYDGSMPRLAAFLAIAAAGTYMVRALIF
;
A
#
# COMPACT_ATOMS: atom_id res chain seq x y z
N MET A 1 8.36 16.25 22.35
CA MET A 1 9.03 16.23 21.03
C MET A 1 9.19 14.77 20.64
N LEU A 2 8.67 14.36 19.47
CA LEU A 2 8.94 13.02 18.97
C LEU A 2 10.42 12.95 18.53
N PRO A 3 11.09 11.79 18.67
CA PRO A 3 12.47 11.64 18.24
C PRO A 3 12.61 11.92 16.73
N GLU A 4 13.66 12.63 16.33
CA GLU A 4 13.96 12.91 14.92
C GLU A 4 14.52 11.69 14.19
N SER A 5 15.13 10.75 14.93
CA SER A 5 15.64 9.48 14.41
C SER A 5 15.57 8.37 15.45
N PHE A 6 15.52 7.12 14.96
CA PHE A 6 15.63 5.90 15.76
C PHE A 6 16.76 5.04 15.18
N GLY A 7 17.86 4.90 15.93
CA GLY A 7 18.99 4.07 15.50
C GLY A 7 19.64 4.51 14.17
N GLY A 8 19.65 5.82 13.88
CA GLY A 8 20.18 6.38 12.64
C GLY A 8 19.20 6.42 11.46
N ILE A 9 17.99 5.87 11.63
CA ILE A 9 16.91 5.96 10.63
C ILE A 9 16.06 7.20 10.93
N PRO A 10 15.81 8.10 9.97
CA PRO A 10 14.90 9.22 10.16
C PRO A 10 13.53 8.74 10.63
N ALA A 11 12.95 9.39 11.65
CA ALA A 11 11.71 8.94 12.25
C ALA A 11 10.54 8.89 11.24
N ALA A 12 10.51 9.80 10.26
CA ALA A 12 9.54 9.78 9.17
C ALA A 12 9.61 8.50 8.32
N VAL A 13 10.82 7.99 8.06
CA VAL A 13 11.03 6.74 7.31
C VAL A 13 10.56 5.54 8.13
N ALA A 14 10.86 5.51 9.43
CA ALA A 14 10.39 4.46 10.33
C ALA A 14 8.84 4.45 10.42
N LEU A 15 8.22 5.63 10.56
CA LEU A 15 6.77 5.78 10.56
C LEU A 15 6.14 5.31 9.24
N LEU A 16 6.75 5.64 8.10
CA LEU A 16 6.32 5.14 6.80
C LEU A 16 6.32 3.61 6.76
N TRP A 17 7.40 2.96 7.21
CA TRP A 17 7.47 1.50 7.24
C TRP A 17 6.38 0.88 8.11
N VAL A 18 6.15 1.43 9.30
CA VAL A 18 5.07 0.98 10.19
C VAL A 18 3.71 1.18 9.53
N ALA A 19 3.45 2.34 8.95
CA ALA A 19 2.19 2.64 8.27
C ALA A 19 1.94 1.71 7.07
N THR A 20 2.98 1.40 6.29
CA THR A 20 2.89 0.45 5.16
C THR A 20 2.63 -0.97 5.66
N ALA A 21 3.31 -1.41 6.72
CA ALA A 21 3.08 -2.73 7.31
C ALA A 21 1.66 -2.87 7.87
N VAL A 22 1.14 -1.82 8.52
CA VAL A 22 -0.25 -1.78 9.00
C VAL A 22 -1.23 -1.84 7.83
N GLY A 23 -1.04 -1.01 6.80
CA GLY A 23 -1.91 -1.01 5.61
C GLY A 23 -1.94 -2.38 4.92
N TRP A 24 -0.78 -3.03 4.79
CA TRP A 24 -0.67 -4.39 4.27
C TRP A 24 -1.47 -5.39 5.12
N GLY A 25 -1.36 -5.32 6.45
CA GLY A 25 -2.06 -6.18 7.38
C GLY A 25 -3.58 -5.97 7.38
N VAL A 26 -4.04 -4.72 7.24
CA VAL A 26 -5.47 -4.39 7.10
C VAL A 26 -6.07 -5.05 5.87
N ILE A 27 -5.39 -4.98 4.72
CA ILE A 27 -5.84 -5.62 3.48
C ILE A 27 -5.85 -7.14 3.63
N LEU A 28 -4.79 -7.72 4.21
CA LEU A 28 -4.73 -9.15 4.48
C LEU A 28 -5.90 -9.60 5.36
N GLY A 29 -6.20 -8.83 6.42
CA GLY A 29 -7.33 -9.08 7.31
C GLY A 29 -8.69 -9.01 6.60
N GLY A 30 -8.87 -8.04 5.71
CA GLY A 30 -10.08 -7.94 4.88
C GLY A 30 -10.24 -9.10 3.92
N LEU A 31 -9.18 -9.46 3.19
CA LEU A 31 -9.18 -10.61 2.27
C LEU A 31 -9.46 -11.92 3.01
N ARG A 32 -8.95 -12.11 4.22
CA ARG A 32 -9.22 -13.31 5.04
C ARG A 32 -10.68 -13.43 5.49
N ARG A 33 -11.41 -12.32 5.61
CA ARG A 33 -12.82 -12.31 6.02
C ARG A 33 -13.78 -12.67 4.89
N TRP A 34 -13.29 -12.75 3.66
CA TRP A 34 -14.13 -13.10 2.51
C TRP A 34 -14.52 -14.57 2.50
N PRO A 35 -15.71 -14.91 1.94
CA PRO A 35 -16.10 -16.28 1.70
C PRO A 35 -15.02 -17.07 0.95
N GLU A 36 -14.89 -18.35 1.29
CA GLU A 36 -13.90 -19.21 0.64
C GLU A 36 -14.22 -19.38 -0.84
N SER A 37 -13.27 -18.95 -1.66
CA SER A 37 -13.34 -19.07 -3.11
C SER A 37 -11.92 -19.18 -3.67
N TYR A 38 -11.81 -19.73 -4.89
CA TYR A 38 -10.55 -19.73 -5.63
C TYR A 38 -10.00 -18.31 -5.79
N THR A 39 -10.86 -17.34 -6.09
CA THR A 39 -10.50 -15.92 -6.22
C THR A 39 -9.85 -15.38 -4.95
N ARG A 40 -10.40 -15.69 -3.75
CA ARG A 40 -9.80 -15.28 -2.47
C ARG A 40 -8.38 -15.84 -2.30
N ARG A 41 -8.17 -17.11 -2.62
CA ARG A 41 -6.85 -17.76 -2.48
C ARG A 41 -5.80 -17.10 -3.38
N TYR A 42 -6.12 -16.86 -4.65
CA TYR A 42 -5.21 -16.16 -5.57
C TYR A 42 -4.95 -14.72 -5.14
N ALA A 43 -5.98 -14.00 -4.68
CA ALA A 43 -5.82 -12.64 -4.17
C ALA A 43 -4.89 -12.59 -2.94
N LEU A 44 -5.02 -13.54 -2.01
CA LEU A 44 -4.12 -13.65 -0.86
C LEU A 44 -2.69 -13.93 -1.26
N ILE A 45 -2.46 -14.86 -2.20
CA ILE A 45 -1.12 -15.18 -2.72
C ILE A 45 -0.51 -13.96 -3.41
N ALA A 46 -1.27 -13.29 -4.29
CA ALA A 46 -0.84 -12.09 -4.97
C ALA A 46 -0.45 -11.01 -3.94
N HIS A 47 -1.30 -10.72 -2.95
CA HIS A 47 -1.05 -9.73 -1.90
C HIS A 47 0.20 -10.05 -1.05
N TRP A 48 0.48 -11.34 -0.82
CA TRP A 48 1.72 -11.76 -0.15
C TRP A 48 2.96 -11.56 -1.00
N LEU A 49 2.86 -11.76 -2.32
CA LEU A 49 3.97 -11.60 -3.27
C LEU A 49 4.20 -10.14 -3.70
N THR A 50 3.20 -9.26 -3.55
CA THR A 50 3.30 -7.86 -3.99
C THR A 50 4.46 -7.10 -3.33
N PRO A 51 4.64 -7.10 -1.98
CA PRO A 51 5.75 -6.37 -1.37
C PRO A 51 7.13 -6.79 -1.87
N PRO A 52 7.53 -8.08 -1.84
CA PRO A 52 8.84 -8.47 -2.35
C PRO A 52 8.98 -8.24 -3.86
N GLY A 53 7.92 -8.42 -4.64
CA GLY A 53 7.93 -8.18 -6.10
C GLY A 53 8.18 -6.72 -6.46
N ILE A 54 7.54 -5.78 -5.77
CA ILE A 54 7.73 -4.35 -6.01
C ILE A 54 9.12 -3.89 -5.54
N ILE A 55 9.58 -4.36 -4.38
CA ILE A 55 10.95 -4.05 -3.89
C ILE A 55 12.00 -4.54 -4.89
N LEU A 56 11.85 -5.76 -5.39
CA LEU A 56 12.77 -6.33 -6.38
C LEU A 56 12.74 -5.53 -7.69
N THR A 57 11.54 -5.21 -8.19
CA THR A 57 11.38 -4.40 -9.42
C THR A 57 12.08 -3.05 -9.30
N PHE A 58 11.86 -2.31 -8.20
CA PHE A 58 12.50 -1.02 -7.99
C PHE A 58 14.02 -1.16 -7.88
N SER A 59 14.51 -2.21 -7.22
CA SER A 59 15.94 -2.50 -7.10
C SER A 59 16.58 -2.74 -8.48
N ILE A 60 15.90 -3.49 -9.36
CA ILE A 60 16.36 -3.75 -10.74
C ILE A 60 16.39 -2.45 -11.57
N LEU A 61 15.41 -1.57 -11.38
CA LEU A 61 15.32 -0.29 -12.10
C LEU A 61 16.29 0.78 -11.56
N GLY A 62 17.09 0.47 -10.53
CA GLY A 62 18.02 1.42 -9.91
C GLY A 62 17.36 2.42 -8.96
N PHE A 63 16.09 2.22 -8.60
CA PHE A 63 15.40 3.00 -7.58
C PHE A 63 15.55 2.37 -6.20
N GLY A 64 15.70 3.21 -5.17
CA GLY A 64 15.78 2.73 -3.78
C GLY A 64 14.46 2.14 -3.28
N SER A 65 14.54 1.17 -2.36
CA SER A 65 13.39 0.53 -1.70
C SER A 65 12.47 1.53 -0.98
N LEU A 66 12.99 2.71 -0.64
CA LEU A 66 12.23 3.78 -0.03
C LEU A 66 11.10 4.26 -0.95
N TYR A 67 11.38 4.54 -2.23
CA TYR A 67 10.36 4.97 -3.19
C TYR A 67 9.29 3.91 -3.42
N ALA A 68 9.70 2.65 -3.51
CA ALA A 68 8.78 1.50 -3.56
C ALA A 68 7.85 1.51 -2.34
N THR A 69 8.39 1.71 -1.15
CA THR A 69 7.64 1.67 0.12
C THR A 69 6.67 2.84 0.25
N MET A 70 7.04 4.03 -0.25
CA MET A 70 6.15 5.20 -0.31
C MET A 70 4.91 4.91 -1.17
N ALA A 71 5.14 4.43 -2.40
CA ALA A 71 4.05 4.12 -3.33
C ALA A 71 3.15 3.00 -2.80
N LEU A 72 3.75 1.88 -2.36
CA LEU A 72 3.03 0.75 -1.76
C LEU A 72 2.17 1.15 -0.56
N GLY A 73 2.74 1.93 0.37
CA GLY A 73 2.02 2.41 1.54
C GLY A 73 0.82 3.25 1.14
N ALA A 74 1.00 4.19 0.21
CA ALA A 74 -0.07 5.04 -0.29
C ALA A 74 -1.16 4.21 -0.99
N GLU A 75 -0.79 3.23 -1.81
CA GLU A 75 -1.74 2.33 -2.50
C GLU A 75 -2.57 1.52 -1.50
N TYR A 76 -1.97 1.00 -0.43
CA TYR A 76 -2.73 0.24 0.58
C TYR A 76 -3.77 1.10 1.28
N TRP A 77 -3.41 2.30 1.71
CA TRP A 77 -4.37 3.20 2.36
C TRP A 77 -5.40 3.75 1.37
N ALA A 78 -5.00 4.07 0.13
CA ALA A 78 -5.92 4.45 -0.93
C ALA A 78 -6.95 3.36 -1.21
N PHE A 79 -6.53 2.10 -1.23
CA PHE A 79 -7.43 0.96 -1.40
C PHE A 79 -8.43 0.87 -0.24
N VAL A 80 -7.96 1.00 1.00
CA VAL A 80 -8.83 0.99 2.19
C VAL A 80 -9.85 2.13 2.12
N LEU A 81 -9.43 3.34 1.76
CA LEU A 81 -10.31 4.51 1.65
C LEU A 81 -11.33 4.37 0.51
N ALA A 82 -10.90 3.93 -0.66
CA ALA A 82 -11.75 3.82 -1.84
C ALA A 82 -12.76 2.65 -1.75
N THR A 83 -12.37 1.55 -1.08
CA THR A 83 -13.14 0.30 -1.08
C THR A 83 -13.71 -0.09 0.27
N GLY A 84 -13.17 0.40 1.38
CA GLY A 84 -13.50 -0.10 2.72
C GLY A 84 -13.05 -1.55 2.93
N VAL A 85 -11.92 -1.93 2.31
CA VAL A 85 -11.36 -3.30 2.32
C VAL A 85 -12.23 -4.34 1.60
N ARG A 86 -13.02 -3.90 0.63
CA ARG A 86 -13.90 -4.74 -0.20
C ARG A 86 -13.50 -4.65 -1.68
N PRO A 87 -12.56 -5.48 -2.15
CA PRO A 87 -12.13 -5.48 -3.56
C PRO A 87 -13.26 -5.52 -4.60
N GLU A 88 -14.44 -6.08 -4.31
CA GLU A 88 -15.55 -6.14 -5.29
C GLU A 88 -16.00 -4.74 -5.73
N ARG A 89 -15.87 -3.77 -4.83
CA ARG A 89 -16.21 -2.36 -5.08
C ARG A 89 -15.38 -1.72 -6.18
N LEU A 90 -14.23 -2.30 -6.50
CA LEU A 90 -13.33 -1.85 -7.56
C LEU A 90 -13.44 -2.74 -8.80
N LEU A 91 -13.57 -4.06 -8.61
CA LEU A 91 -13.51 -5.06 -9.69
C LEU A 91 -14.86 -5.39 -10.33
N TYR A 92 -15.93 -5.48 -9.54
CA TYR A 92 -17.25 -5.95 -9.99
C TYR A 92 -18.26 -4.82 -10.10
N ASP A 93 -18.24 -3.86 -9.17
CA ASP A 93 -19.12 -2.69 -9.21
C ASP A 93 -18.75 -1.71 -10.35
N GLY A 94 -17.59 -1.90 -11.00
CA GLY A 94 -17.21 -1.21 -12.24
C GLY A 94 -17.18 0.32 -12.18
N SER A 95 -17.28 0.93 -11.00
CA SER A 95 -17.43 2.39 -10.92
C SER A 95 -16.08 3.04 -11.21
N MET A 96 -15.87 3.45 -12.47
CA MET A 96 -14.75 4.31 -12.89
C MET A 96 -14.46 5.46 -11.92
N PRO A 97 -15.47 6.10 -11.29
CA PRO A 97 -15.22 7.08 -10.23
C PRO A 97 -14.40 6.55 -9.04
N ARG A 98 -14.61 5.31 -8.58
CA ARG A 98 -13.78 4.73 -7.49
C ARG A 98 -12.38 4.40 -7.94
N LEU A 99 -12.21 3.91 -9.17
CA LEU A 99 -10.87 3.66 -9.70
C LEU A 99 -10.09 4.97 -9.80
N ALA A 100 -10.74 6.02 -10.33
CA ALA A 100 -10.16 7.35 -10.37
C ALA A 100 -9.84 7.88 -8.96
N ALA A 101 -10.74 7.71 -7.99
CA ALA A 101 -10.50 8.10 -6.60
C ALA A 101 -9.32 7.33 -5.99
N PHE A 102 -9.24 6.01 -6.19
CA PHE A 102 -8.13 5.18 -5.74
C PHE A 102 -6.80 5.69 -6.31
N LEU A 103 -6.73 5.89 -7.63
CA LEU A 103 -5.51 6.36 -8.30
C LEU A 103 -5.13 7.77 -7.85
N ALA A 104 -6.11 8.67 -7.71
CA ALA A 104 -5.88 10.04 -7.25
C ALA A 104 -5.35 10.07 -5.81
N ILE A 105 -5.95 9.28 -4.90
CA ILE A 105 -5.51 9.19 -3.50
C ILE A 105 -4.11 8.55 -3.40
N ALA A 106 -3.84 7.49 -4.18
CA ALA A 106 -2.54 6.84 -4.20
C ALA A 106 -1.45 7.80 -4.71
N ALA A 107 -1.70 8.51 -5.81
CA ALA A 107 -0.78 9.49 -6.37
C ALA A 107 -0.53 10.66 -5.40
N ALA A 108 -1.60 11.25 -4.85
CA ALA A 108 -1.49 12.33 -3.88
C ALA A 108 -0.75 11.89 -2.61
N GLY A 109 -1.09 10.71 -2.07
CA GLY A 109 -0.42 10.15 -0.89
C GLY A 109 1.07 9.91 -1.14
N THR A 110 1.42 9.33 -2.28
CA THR A 110 2.83 9.11 -2.67
C THR A 110 3.58 10.43 -2.75
N TYR A 111 2.99 11.44 -3.41
CA TYR A 111 3.59 12.76 -3.53
C TYR A 111 3.77 13.44 -2.17
N MET A 112 2.76 13.39 -1.30
CA MET A 112 2.82 13.95 0.04
C MET A 112 3.91 13.29 0.89
N VAL A 113 3.97 11.95 0.89
CA VAL A 113 5.00 11.21 1.63
C VAL A 113 6.40 11.57 1.12
N ARG A 114 6.57 11.66 -0.21
CA ARG A 114 7.83 12.11 -0.81
C ARG A 114 8.21 13.50 -0.31
N ALA A 115 7.29 14.46 -0.33
CA ALA A 115 7.52 15.84 0.09
C ALA A 115 7.76 16.01 1.61
N LEU A 116 7.38 15.02 2.42
CA LEU A 116 7.65 15.02 3.86
C LEU A 116 9.01 14.41 4.22
N ILE A 117 9.55 13.55 3.37
CA ILE A 117 10.81 12.83 3.61
C ILE A 117 12.00 13.52 2.94
N PHE A 118 11.77 14.21 1.83
CA PHE A 118 12.77 14.95 1.06
C PHE A 118 12.40 16.43 0.97
#